data_AF-A0AAV0WJE4-F1
#
_entry.id   AF-A0AAV0WJE4-F1
#
_cell.length_a   1.000
_cell.length_b   1.000
_cell.length_c   1.000
_cell.angle_alpha   90.00
_cell.angle_beta   90.00
_cell.angle_gamma   90.00
#
_symmetry.space_group_name_H-M   'P 1'
#
loop_
_entity.id
_entity.type
_entity.pdbx_description
1 polymer ?
#
loop_
_entity_poly.entity_id
_entity_poly.type
_entity_poly.pdbx_seq_one_letter_code
_entity_poly.pdbx_strand_id
1 'polypeptide(L)'
;MTDTLKILQLNICRSRIASLQLKDYCASNTIDIVLLQEPLIQQHKVYAFENNRQVHKGDHTGAAVIILNNELRIIELAQYTSDYVVTIRGSKQDDTRAITVVWVTPPYVDREPPWPSISAQR
;
A
#
# COMPACT_ATOMS: atom_id res chain seq x y z
N MET A 1 17.06 -18.22 -11.10
CA MET A 1 16.45 -17.20 -10.22
C MET A 1 15.08 -17.72 -9.86
N THR A 2 14.76 -17.84 -8.58
CA THR A 2 13.47 -18.36 -8.14
C THR A 2 12.34 -17.42 -8.56
N ASP A 3 11.29 -17.96 -9.19
CA ASP A 3 10.05 -17.25 -9.59
C ASP A 3 9.17 -16.88 -8.38
N THR A 4 9.79 -16.42 -7.30
CA THR A 4 9.10 -16.09 -6.05
C THR A 4 8.82 -14.60 -6.01
N LEU A 5 7.55 -14.25 -6.12
CA LEU A 5 7.09 -12.88 -5.93
C LEU A 5 7.21 -12.47 -4.45
N LYS A 6 7.94 -11.39 -4.17
CA LYS A 6 8.11 -10.82 -2.83
C LYS A 6 7.10 -9.72 -2.58
N ILE A 7 6.13 -10.01 -1.73
CA ILE A 7 5.11 -9.05 -1.30
C ILE A 7 5.41 -8.62 0.13
N LEU A 8 5.43 -7.31 0.37
CA LEU A 8 5.54 -6.73 1.71
C LEU A 8 4.22 -6.08 2.11
N GLN A 9 3.79 -6.30 3.34
CA GLN A 9 2.54 -5.76 3.87
C GLN A 9 2.81 -4.94 5.14
N LEU A 10 2.33 -3.69 5.19
CA LEU A 10 2.53 -2.82 6.36
C LEU A 10 1.42 -1.78 6.50
N ASN A 11 1.02 -1.49 7.74
CA ASN A 11 0.30 -0.25 8.08
C ASN A 11 1.34 0.80 8.47
N ILE A 12 1.38 1.92 7.76
CA ILE A 12 2.36 2.99 8.00
C ILE A 12 1.76 4.17 8.78
N CYS A 13 0.49 4.11 9.18
CA CYS A 13 -0.20 5.09 10.02
C CYS A 13 0.03 6.55 9.57
N ARG A 14 0.03 6.79 8.26
CA ARG A 14 0.31 8.08 7.60
C ARG A 14 1.66 8.71 8.01
N SER A 15 2.60 7.91 8.50
CA SER A 15 3.90 8.36 9.01
C SER A 15 4.88 8.65 7.88
N ARG A 16 5.38 9.89 7.85
CA ARG A 16 6.37 10.36 6.87
C ARG A 16 7.70 9.61 7.01
N ILE A 17 8.14 9.39 8.25
CA ILE A 17 9.42 8.70 8.54
C ILE A 17 9.31 7.21 8.19
N ALA A 18 8.20 6.56 8.56
CA ALA A 18 7.99 5.16 8.22
C ALA A 18 7.96 4.94 6.71
N SER A 19 7.37 5.87 5.95
CA SER A 19 7.34 5.80 4.48
C SER A 19 8.74 5.85 3.85
N LEU A 20 9.62 6.73 4.35
CA LEU A 20 11.01 6.83 3.87
C LEU A 20 11.81 5.56 4.21
N GLN A 21 11.73 5.10 5.46
CA GLN A 21 12.41 3.87 5.89
C GLN A 21 11.91 2.65 5.11
N LEU A 22 10.61 2.59 4.83
CA LEU A 22 10.02 1.52 4.04
C LEU A 22 10.55 1.51 2.60
N LYS A 23 10.71 2.68 1.98
CA LYS A 23 11.31 2.80 0.65
C LYS A 23 12.72 2.22 0.62
N ASP A 24 13.57 2.61 1.57
CA ASP A 24 14.95 2.14 1.68
C ASP A 24 15.01 0.63 1.92
N TYR A 25 14.12 0.11 2.77
CA TYR A 25 13.97 -1.33 3.01
C TYR A 25 13.57 -2.08 1.74
N CYS A 26 12.60 -1.56 0.98
CA CYS A 26 12.12 -2.19 -0.25
C CYS A 26 13.22 -2.29 -1.31
N ALA A 27 14.03 -1.24 -1.47
CA ALA A 27 15.16 -1.21 -2.38
C ALA A 27 16.23 -2.24 -1.98
N SER A 28 16.54 -2.34 -0.69
CA SER A 28 17.58 -3.24 -0.16
C SER A 28 17.18 -4.72 -0.21
N ASN A 29 15.88 -5.02 -0.15
CA ASN A 29 15.36 -6.39 -0.08
C ASN A 29 14.75 -6.89 -1.39
N THR A 30 14.82 -6.11 -2.46
CA THR A 30 14.25 -6.44 -3.80
C THR A 30 12.77 -6.81 -3.70
N ILE A 31 11.96 -6.00 -3.02
CA ILE A 31 10.52 -6.21 -2.90
C ILE A 31 9.84 -5.90 -4.24
N ASP A 32 8.87 -6.72 -4.65
CA ASP A 32 8.16 -6.56 -5.92
C ASP A 32 6.88 -5.74 -5.78
N ILE A 33 6.11 -6.00 -4.73
CA ILE A 33 4.83 -5.34 -4.44
C ILE A 33 4.78 -4.96 -2.95
N VAL A 34 4.28 -3.76 -2.66
CA VAL A 34 4.00 -3.29 -1.29
C VAL A 34 2.52 -3.06 -1.11
N LEU A 35 1.94 -3.63 -0.06
CA LEU A 35 0.55 -3.46 0.35
C LEU A 35 0.52 -2.54 1.57
N LEU A 36 0.00 -1.33 1.40
CA LEU A 36 0.03 -0.27 2.41
C LEU A 36 -1.35 -0.03 3.01
N GLN A 37 -1.44 -0.04 4.34
CA GLN A 37 -2.56 0.56 5.07
C GLN A 37 -2.17 1.94 5.59
N GLU A 38 -3.15 2.83 5.57
CA GLU A 38 -3.03 4.23 5.97
C GLU A 38 -1.83 4.94 5.33
N PRO A 39 -1.71 4.92 3.99
CA PRO A 39 -0.63 5.62 3.33
C PRO A 39 -0.74 7.13 3.54
N LEU A 40 0.41 7.81 3.62
CA LEU A 40 0.46 9.26 3.50
C LEU A 40 0.36 9.63 2.01
N ILE A 41 -0.72 10.28 1.61
CA ILE A 41 -0.88 10.80 0.23
C ILE A 41 -0.46 12.27 0.18
N GLN A 42 0.40 12.62 -0.79
CA GLN A 42 0.80 13.99 -1.11
C GLN A 42 0.74 14.18 -2.62
N GLN A 43 0.06 15.23 -3.08
CA GLN A 43 -0.08 15.55 -4.51
C GLN A 43 -0.58 14.35 -5.34
N HIS A 44 -1.64 13.68 -4.87
CA HIS A 44 -2.24 12.49 -5.51
C HIS A 44 -1.32 11.27 -5.64
N LYS A 45 -0.24 11.21 -4.84
CA LYS A 45 0.73 10.12 -4.84
C LYS A 45 1.02 9.65 -3.42
N VAL A 46 1.29 8.37 -3.24
CA VAL A 46 1.82 7.83 -2.00
C VAL A 46 3.20 8.40 -1.77
N TYR A 47 3.36 9.11 -0.65
CA TYR A 47 4.60 9.74 -0.25
C TYR A 47 5.75 8.72 -0.18
N ALA A 48 6.94 9.14 -0.63
CA ALA A 48 8.16 8.34 -0.83
C ALA A 48 8.14 7.37 -2.04
N PHE A 49 6.97 7.11 -2.64
CA PHE A 49 6.79 6.21 -3.79
C PHE A 49 6.22 6.95 -5.02
N GLU A 50 6.49 8.25 -5.16
CA GLU A 50 5.88 9.13 -6.16
C GLU A 50 6.18 8.68 -7.60
N ASN A 51 7.38 8.13 -7.81
CA ASN A 51 7.86 7.67 -9.11
C ASN A 51 7.52 6.19 -9.39
N ASN A 52 6.88 5.49 -8.46
CA ASN A 52 6.49 4.10 -8.62
C ASN A 52 5.05 3.99 -9.16
N ARG A 53 4.80 2.90 -9.87
CA ARG A 53 3.43 2.49 -10.25
C ARG A 53 2.66 2.22 -8.97
N GLN A 54 1.45 2.75 -8.87
CA GLN A 54 0.65 2.67 -7.66
C GLN A 54 -0.84 2.66 -7.98
N VAL A 55 -1.61 2.01 -7.11
CA VAL A 55 -3.07 1.91 -7.20
C VAL A 55 -3.65 2.28 -5.84
N HIS A 56 -4.51 3.29 -5.82
CA HIS A 56 -5.28 3.73 -4.65
C HIS A 56 -6.45 4.61 -5.11
N LYS A 57 -7.42 4.84 -4.22
CA LYS A 57 -8.60 5.64 -4.54
C LYS A 57 -8.55 7.00 -3.85
N GLY A 58 -8.14 8.03 -4.60
CA GLY A 58 -8.12 9.41 -4.13
C GLY A 58 -7.09 9.69 -3.02
N ASP A 59 -7.20 10.89 -2.42
CA ASP A 59 -6.19 11.44 -1.50
C ASP A 59 -6.40 11.05 -0.03
N HIS A 60 -7.57 10.51 0.31
CA HIS A 60 -7.92 10.08 1.66
C HIS A 60 -7.98 8.56 1.81
N THR A 61 -7.40 7.84 0.85
CA THR A 61 -7.35 6.38 0.81
C THR A 61 -6.73 5.80 2.09
N GLY A 62 -7.38 4.77 2.64
CA GLY A 62 -6.86 3.93 3.70
C GLY A 62 -6.04 2.75 3.20
N ALA A 63 -6.06 2.45 1.90
CA ALA A 63 -5.27 1.39 1.29
C ALA A 63 -4.56 1.86 0.01
N ALA A 64 -3.35 1.35 -0.22
CA ALA A 64 -2.66 1.51 -1.49
C ALA A 64 -1.84 0.26 -1.82
N VAL A 65 -1.62 0.03 -3.11
CA VAL A 65 -0.70 -0.98 -3.61
C VAL A 65 0.39 -0.29 -4.43
N ILE A 66 1.65 -0.51 -4.07
CA ILE A 66 2.83 -0.02 -4.81
C ILE A 66 3.45 -1.16 -5.57
N ILE A 67 3.77 -0.93 -6.84
CA ILE A 67 4.40 -1.90 -7.73
C ILE A 67 5.82 -1.41 -8.03
N LEU A 68 6.79 -2.16 -7.51
CA LEU A 68 8.21 -1.84 -7.58
C LEU A 68 8.89 -2.58 -8.73
N ASN A 69 8.42 -3.79 -9.05
CA ASN A 69 8.94 -4.57 -10.17
C ASN A 69 8.25 -4.19 -11.49
N ASN A 70 9.03 -3.65 -12.43
CA ASN A 70 8.55 -3.19 -13.73
C ASN A 70 8.22 -4.33 -14.72
N GLU A 71 8.68 -5.55 -14.47
CA GLU A 71 8.35 -6.74 -15.28
C GLU A 71 6.93 -7.26 -15.02
N LEU A 72 6.29 -6.79 -13.93
CA LEU A 72 4.92 -7.15 -13.60
C LEU A 72 3.92 -6.35 -14.42
N ARG A 73 3.09 -7.06 -15.17
CA ARG A 73 1.89 -6.49 -15.80
C ARG A 73 0.78 -6.49 -14.76
N ILE A 74 0.25 -5.30 -14.46
CA ILE A 74 -0.74 -5.11 -13.41
C ILE A 74 -1.94 -4.39 -14.01
N ILE A 75 -3.12 -4.93 -13.73
CA ILE A 75 -4.42 -4.35 -14.07
C ILE A 75 -5.14 -4.06 -12.76
N GLU A 76 -5.57 -2.82 -12.59
CA GLU A 76 -6.49 -2.45 -11.52
C GLU A 76 -7.89 -2.99 -11.83
N LEU A 77 -8.52 -3.64 -10.85
CA LEU A 77 -9.92 -4.04 -10.94
C LEU A 77 -10.79 -2.96 -10.27
N ALA A 78 -10.96 -1.83 -10.95
CA ALA A 78 -11.55 -0.61 -10.39
C ALA A 78 -12.94 -0.83 -9.74
N GLN A 79 -13.74 -1.76 -10.28
CA GLN A 79 -15.06 -2.11 -9.72
C GLN A 79 -14.98 -2.75 -8.32
N TYR A 80 -13.81 -3.25 -7.93
CA TYR A 80 -13.52 -3.84 -6.62
C TYR A 80 -12.53 -2.99 -5.80
N THR A 81 -12.29 -1.73 -6.22
CA THR A 81 -11.43 -0.77 -5.52
C THR A 81 -12.30 0.33 -4.87
N SER A 82 -12.06 0.55 -3.59
CA SER A 82 -12.65 1.59 -2.75
C SER A 82 -11.55 2.33 -1.98
N ASP A 83 -11.91 3.27 -1.12
CA ASP A 83 -10.93 4.00 -0.30
C ASP A 83 -10.22 3.07 0.69
N TYR A 84 -10.82 1.92 1.01
CA TYR A 84 -10.31 0.98 2.01
C TYR A 84 -9.96 -0.39 1.44
N VAL A 85 -10.25 -0.63 0.16
CA VAL A 85 -9.95 -1.89 -0.53
C VAL A 85 -9.29 -1.58 -1.85
N VAL A 86 -8.12 -2.14 -2.12
CA VAL A 86 -7.47 -2.06 -3.44
C VAL A 86 -7.37 -3.45 -4.01
N THR A 87 -7.89 -3.62 -5.23
CA THR A 87 -7.85 -4.91 -5.93
C THR A 87 -7.06 -4.78 -7.22
N ILE A 88 -6.01 -5.59 -7.34
CA ILE A 88 -5.21 -5.69 -8.56
C ILE A 88 -5.14 -7.14 -9.06
N ARG A 89 -4.97 -7.30 -10.36
CA ARG A 89 -4.57 -8.57 -10.98
C ARG A 89 -3.21 -8.38 -11.64
N GLY A 90 -2.25 -9.22 -11.27
CA GLY A 90 -0.88 -9.16 -11.77
C GLY A 90 -0.44 -10.44 -12.44
N SER A 91 0.37 -10.34 -13.49
CA SER A 91 1.12 -11.47 -14.07
C SER A 91 2.52 -11.02 -14.47
N LYS A 92 3.45 -11.97 -14.61
CA LYS A 92 4.73 -11.70 -15.28
C LYS A 92 4.48 -11.57 -16.79
N GLN A 93 5.32 -10.80 -17.48
CA GLN A 93 5.17 -10.46 -18.89
C GLN A 93 4.95 -11.68 -19.83
N ASP A 94 5.52 -12.84 -19.48
CA ASP A 94 5.46 -14.08 -20.26
C ASP A 94 4.83 -15.27 -19.51
N ASP A 95 4.17 -15.02 -18.38
CA ASP A 95 3.52 -16.06 -17.58
C ASP A 95 1.99 -16.03 -17.75
N THR A 96 1.40 -17.21 -17.91
CA THR A 96 -0.06 -17.41 -17.96
C THR A 96 -0.69 -17.39 -16.57
N ARG A 97 0.12 -17.50 -15.52
CA ARG A 97 -0.31 -17.44 -14.13
C ARG A 97 -0.47 -15.98 -13.72
N ALA A 98 -1.70 -15.63 -13.35
CA ALA A 98 -2.02 -14.35 -12.78
C ALA A 98 -2.39 -14.52 -11.30
N ILE A 99 -1.95 -13.59 -10.47
CA ILE A 99 -2.40 -13.48 -9.08
C ILE A 99 -3.41 -12.34 -8.97
N THR A 100 -4.42 -12.52 -8.14
CA THR A 100 -5.29 -11.42 -7.70
C THR A 100 -4.94 -11.09 -6.27
N VAL A 101 -4.59 -9.82 -6.04
CA VAL A 101 -4.30 -9.31 -4.70
C VAL A 101 -5.46 -8.41 -4.32
N VAL A 102 -6.13 -8.77 -3.23
CA VAL A 102 -7.16 -7.96 -2.58
C VAL A 102 -6.54 -7.47 -1.28
N TRP A 103 -6.40 -6.15 -1.16
CA TRP A 103 -5.84 -5.53 0.02
C TRP A 103 -6.89 -4.71 0.73
N VAL A 104 -7.15 -5.02 2.01
CA VAL A 104 -8.22 -4.43 2.80
C VAL A 104 -7.62 -3.75 4.02
N THR A 105 -8.08 -2.54 4.29
CA THR A 105 -8.00 -1.93 5.61
C THR A 105 -9.40 -1.90 6.22
N PRO A 106 -9.59 -2.25 7.50
CA PRO A 106 -10.84 -1.93 8.16
C PRO A 106 -11.01 -0.39 8.16
N PRO A 107 -12.21 0.14 7.87
CA PRO A 107 -12.46 1.54 8.11
C PRO A 107 -12.19 1.81 9.60
N TYR A 108 -11.46 2.88 9.90
CA TYR A 108 -11.36 3.41 11.25
C TYR A 108 -12.79 3.84 11.65
N VAL A 109 -13.54 2.91 12.22
CA VAL A 109 -14.71 3.25 13.03
C VAL A 109 -14.10 3.85 14.28
N ASP A 110 -14.46 5.10 14.60
CA ASP A 110 -14.06 5.83 15.80
C ASP A 110 -14.26 4.96 17.06
N ARG A 111 -13.30 4.09 17.34
CA ARG A 111 -13.10 3.52 18.66
C ARG A 111 -12.22 4.54 19.34
N GLU A 112 -12.76 5.17 20.39
CA GLU A 112 -11.96 5.96 21.32
C GLU A 112 -10.61 5.25 21.55
N PRO A 113 -9.48 5.97 21.51
CA PRO A 113 -8.20 5.35 21.76
C PRO A 113 -8.25 4.63 23.12
N PRO A 114 -7.67 3.43 23.26
CA PRO A 114 -7.74 2.63 24.49
C PRO A 114 -6.97 3.23 25.68
N TRP A 115 -6.47 4.45 25.53
CA TRP A 115 -5.74 5.17 26.56
C TRP A 115 -6.64 6.25 27.13
N PRO A 116 -6.80 6.34 28.46
CA PRO A 116 -7.57 7.41 29.05
C PRO A 116 -6.97 8.75 28.63
N SER A 117 -7.81 9.61 28.05
CA SER A 117 -7.49 11.00 27.78
C SER A 117 -7.00 11.65 29.08
N ILE A 118 -5.69 11.86 29.20
CA ILE A 118 -5.16 12.69 30.28
C ILE A 118 -5.58 14.11 29.94
N SER A 119 -6.72 14.52 30.50
CA SER A 119 -7.08 15.92 30.59
C SER A 119 -5.99 16.61 31.42
N ALA A 120 -5.09 17.33 30.75
CA ALA A 120 -4.23 18.29 31.40
C ALA A 120 -5.14 19.33 32.07
N GLN A 121 -5.35 19.17 33.38
CA GLN A 121 -5.81 20.27 34.21
C GLN A 121 -4.68 21.30 34.30
N ARG A 122 -5.08 22.55 34.12
CA ARG A 122 -4.26 23.77 34.06
C ARG A 122 -3.25 23.90 35.19
#